data_AF-A0A8B8UQ76-F1
#
_entry.id   AF-A0A8B8UQ76-F1
#
_cell.length_a   1.000
_cell.length_b   1.000
_cell.length_c   1.000
_cell.angle_alpha   90.00
_cell.angle_beta   90.00
_cell.angle_gamma   90.00
#
_symmetry.space_group_name_H-M   'P 1'
#
loop_
_entity.id
_entity.type
_entity.pdbx_description
1 polymer ?
#
loop_
_entity_poly.entity_id
_entity_poly.type
_entity_poly.pdbx_seq_one_letter_code
_entity_poly.pdbx_strand_id
1 'polypeptide(L)'
;MPSKDPESVIDKEIRKISARNDELIKQDGTLKREYTTLLRKVSSVITVLNSIDADSGSTDTKVPRLISQATVEKVSELKWYNDQISSIAEKLENKEDIEIPEELTDAFALYKETPLLYNDTHMP
;
A
#
# COMPACT_ATOMS: atom_id res chain seq x y z
N MET A 1 26.00 -62.92 9.64
CA MET A 1 25.27 -61.71 9.20
C MET A 1 24.65 -61.08 10.45
N PRO A 2 24.89 -59.80 10.77
CA PRO A 2 24.30 -59.24 11.98
C PRO A 2 22.82 -59.00 11.72
N SER A 3 21.97 -59.70 12.48
CA SER A 3 20.54 -59.42 12.55
C SER A 3 20.38 -57.99 13.06
N LYS A 4 19.85 -57.09 12.23
CA LYS A 4 19.43 -55.77 12.70
C LYS A 4 18.20 -56.01 13.57
N ASP A 5 18.35 -55.89 14.89
CA ASP A 5 17.23 -55.97 15.81
C ASP A 5 16.15 -54.95 15.39
N PRO A 6 14.94 -55.42 15.03
CA PRO A 6 13.88 -54.57 14.50
C PRO A 6 13.44 -53.50 15.52
N GLU A 7 13.58 -53.81 16.81
CA GLU A 7 13.34 -52.89 17.93
C GLU A 7 14.23 -51.63 17.85
N SER A 8 15.52 -51.78 17.48
CA SER A 8 16.44 -50.63 17.38
C SER A 8 16.18 -49.74 16.16
N VAL A 9 15.47 -50.26 15.15
CA VAL A 9 15.06 -49.48 13.96
C VAL A 9 13.84 -48.63 14.30
N ILE A 10 12.86 -49.22 15.00
CA ILE A 10 11.64 -48.53 15.44
C ILE A 10 12.00 -47.38 16.40
N ASP A 11 12.88 -47.61 17.37
CA ASP A 11 13.32 -46.56 18.30
C ASP A 11 13.98 -45.36 17.59
N LYS A 12 14.74 -45.63 16.52
CA LYS A 12 15.36 -44.57 15.71
C LYS A 12 14.33 -43.78 14.92
N GLU A 13 13.29 -44.44 14.41
CA GLU A 13 12.19 -43.76 13.72
C GLU A 13 11.34 -42.93 14.68
N ILE A 14 11.03 -43.44 15.86
CA ILE A 14 10.33 -42.70 16.91
C ILE A 14 11.09 -41.43 17.26
N ARG A 15 12.41 -41.51 17.50
CA ARG A 15 13.24 -40.32 17.79
C ARG A 15 13.24 -39.31 16.65
N LYS A 16 13.27 -39.76 15.39
CA LYS A 16 13.21 -38.87 14.22
C LYS A 16 11.86 -38.15 14.13
N ILE A 17 10.77 -38.87 14.36
CA ILE A 17 9.42 -38.31 14.33
C ILE A 17 9.25 -37.29 15.46
N SER A 18 9.69 -37.62 16.68
CA SER A 18 9.65 -36.68 17.82
C SER A 18 10.47 -35.41 17.53
N ALA A 19 11.70 -35.54 17.04
CA ALA A 19 12.54 -34.39 16.70
C ALA A 19 11.90 -33.50 15.63
N ARG A 20 11.26 -34.11 14.61
CA ARG A 20 10.55 -33.36 13.57
C ARG A 20 9.30 -32.67 14.11
N ASN A 21 8.59 -33.29 15.06
CA ASN A 21 7.44 -32.68 15.72
C ASN A 21 7.87 -31.44 16.53
N ASP A 22 8.95 -31.55 17.31
CA ASP A 22 9.51 -30.41 18.06
C ASP A 22 9.93 -29.25 17.14
N GLU A 23 10.48 -29.56 15.97
CA GLU A 23 10.83 -28.54 14.96
C GLU A 23 9.58 -27.87 14.38
N LEU A 24 8.54 -28.64 14.04
CA LEU A 24 7.28 -28.10 13.53
C LEU A 24 6.60 -27.18 14.56
N ILE A 25 6.64 -27.54 15.85
CA ILE A 25 6.10 -26.70 16.93
C ILE A 25 6.85 -25.36 16.99
N LYS A 26 8.18 -25.37 16.86
CA LYS A 26 8.99 -24.13 16.83
C LYS A 26 8.68 -23.27 15.60
N GLN A 27 8.49 -23.91 14.44
CA GLN A 27 8.13 -23.21 13.21
C GLN A 27 6.74 -22.57 13.30
N ASP A 28 5.74 -23.28 13.83
CA ASP A 28 4.39 -22.75 14.04
C ASP A 28 4.40 -21.53 14.99
N GLY A 29 5.17 -21.61 16.09
CA GLY A 29 5.33 -20.47 17.00
C GLY A 29 5.99 -19.26 16.34
N THR A 30 6.96 -19.49 15.44
CA THR A 30 7.62 -18.44 14.67
C THR A 30 6.66 -17.81 13.66
N LEU A 31 5.94 -18.64 12.91
CA LEU A 31 5.01 -18.20 11.88
C LEU A 31 3.87 -17.35 12.46
N LYS A 32 3.31 -17.75 13.62
CA LYS A 32 2.29 -16.94 14.32
C LYS A 32 2.80 -15.56 14.71
N ARG A 33 4.05 -15.47 15.17
CA ARG A 33 4.69 -14.20 15.54
C ARG A 33 4.90 -13.31 14.32
N GLU A 34 5.40 -13.87 13.23
CA GLU A 34 5.62 -13.16 11.96
C GLU A 34 4.30 -12.67 11.37
N TYR A 35 3.28 -13.53 11.33
CA TYR A 35 1.94 -13.18 10.84
C TYR A 35 1.33 -12.03 11.64
N THR A 36 1.41 -12.08 12.97
CA THR A 36 0.89 -11.01 13.83
C THR A 36 1.64 -9.70 13.60
N THR A 37 2.95 -9.77 13.36
CA THR A 37 3.78 -8.59 13.05
C THR A 37 3.38 -7.99 11.71
N LEU A 38 3.20 -8.84 10.69
CA LEU A 38 2.74 -8.41 9.36
C LEU A 38 1.36 -7.75 9.46
N LEU A 39 0.42 -8.38 10.16
CA LEU A 39 -0.93 -7.84 10.36
C LEU A 39 -0.89 -6.44 10.97
N ARG A 40 -0.10 -6.23 12.03
CA ARG A 40 0.07 -4.90 12.64
C ARG A 40 0.65 -3.87 11.67
N LYS A 41 1.63 -4.26 10.85
CA LYS A 41 2.21 -3.37 9.82
C LYS A 41 1.18 -2.99 8.77
N VAL A 42 0.41 -3.96 8.27
CA VAL A 42 -0.66 -3.72 7.30
C VAL A 42 -1.73 -2.79 7.89
N SER A 43 -2.19 -3.06 9.12
CA SER A 43 -3.15 -2.17 9.80
C SER A 43 -2.59 -0.76 9.96
N SER A 44 -1.31 -0.61 10.35
CA SER A 44 -0.67 0.70 10.47
C SER A 44 -0.62 1.44 9.14
N VAL A 45 -0.30 0.76 8.04
CA VAL A 45 -0.30 1.36 6.69
C VAL A 45 -1.70 1.81 6.32
N ILE A 46 -2.73 0.98 6.52
CA ILE A 46 -4.13 1.33 6.26
C ILE A 46 -4.54 2.55 7.10
N THR A 47 -4.17 2.60 8.38
CA THR A 47 -4.47 3.76 9.23
C THR A 47 -3.82 5.05 8.71
N VAL A 48 -2.56 4.99 8.26
CA VAL A 48 -1.88 6.16 7.68
C VAL A 48 -2.56 6.58 6.38
N LEU A 49 -2.87 5.64 5.47
CA LEU A 49 -3.56 5.94 4.23
C LEU A 49 -4.93 6.58 4.47
N ASN A 50 -5.73 6.01 5.36
CA ASN A 50 -7.02 6.58 5.75
C ASN A 50 -6.89 7.96 6.40
N SER A 51 -5.80 8.23 7.14
CA SER A 51 -5.55 9.55 7.72
C SER A 51 -5.17 10.59 6.65
N ILE A 52 -4.44 10.17 5.61
CA ILE A 52 -4.13 11.03 4.46
C ILE A 52 -5.42 11.37 3.71
N ASP A 53 -6.30 10.39 3.49
CA ASP A 53 -7.61 10.62 2.87
C ASP A 53 -8.50 11.53 3.74
N ALA A 54 -8.46 11.39 5.07
CA ALA A 54 -9.23 12.24 5.98
C ALA A 54 -8.69 13.70 6.06
N ASP A 55 -7.38 13.89 6.12
CA ASP A 55 -6.72 15.22 6.13
C ASP A 55 -6.71 15.88 4.73
N SER A 56 -6.99 15.10 3.69
CA SER A 56 -7.22 15.60 2.32
C SER A 56 -8.57 16.27 2.11
N GLY A 57 -9.37 16.44 3.19
CA GLY A 57 -10.37 17.51 3.30
C GLY A 57 -11.33 17.61 2.12
N SER A 58 -12.42 16.84 2.15
CA SER A 58 -13.54 16.88 1.20
C SER A 58 -13.14 16.71 -0.27
N THR A 59 -13.59 15.59 -0.84
CA THR A 59 -13.73 15.31 -2.27
C THR A 59 -14.66 16.27 -3.02
N ASP A 60 -14.94 17.46 -2.48
CA ASP A 60 -15.98 18.39 -2.94
C ASP A 60 -15.46 19.78 -3.29
N THR A 61 -14.14 19.97 -3.35
CA THR A 61 -13.57 21.26 -3.72
C THR A 61 -13.47 21.41 -5.23
N LYS A 62 -14.45 22.12 -5.79
CA LYS A 62 -14.46 22.64 -7.18
C LYS A 62 -13.21 23.48 -7.53
N VAL A 63 -12.34 23.75 -6.55
CA VAL A 63 -11.12 24.56 -6.69
C VAL A 63 -9.93 23.73 -6.22
N PRO A 64 -8.86 23.61 -7.01
CA PRO A 64 -7.69 22.84 -6.62
C PRO A 64 -7.01 23.45 -5.37
N ARG A 65 -6.58 22.58 -4.45
CA ARG A 65 -5.87 23.00 -3.24
C ARG A 65 -4.43 23.41 -3.57
N LEU A 66 -3.98 24.53 -3.02
CA LEU A 66 -2.58 24.96 -3.10
C LEU A 66 -1.71 24.22 -2.07
N ILE A 67 -0.46 23.97 -2.44
CA ILE A 67 0.58 23.43 -1.56
C ILE A 67 0.85 24.45 -0.45
N SER A 68 0.91 23.97 0.80
CA SER A 68 1.07 24.85 1.97
C SER A 68 2.39 25.62 1.95
N GLN A 69 2.36 26.86 2.44
CA GLN A 69 3.55 27.71 2.50
C GLN A 69 4.69 27.09 3.32
N ALA A 70 4.38 26.39 4.41
CA ALA A 70 5.37 25.67 5.21
C ALA A 70 6.09 24.55 4.42
N THR A 71 5.42 23.95 3.43
CA THR A 71 6.03 22.95 2.54
C THR A 71 6.86 23.63 1.45
N VAL A 72 6.36 24.73 0.88
CA VAL A 72 7.08 25.53 -0.13
C VAL A 72 8.35 26.13 0.44
N GLU A 73 8.37 26.52 1.71
CA GLU A 73 9.58 27.00 2.39
C GLU A 73 10.65 25.92 2.54
N LYS A 74 10.25 24.64 2.63
CA LYS A 74 11.19 23.51 2.68
C LYS A 74 11.70 23.13 1.29
N VAL A 75 10.86 23.26 0.26
CA VAL A 75 11.17 22.93 -1.14
C VAL A 75 10.59 24.02 -2.03
N SER A 76 11.43 24.99 -2.36
CA SER A 76 11.03 26.22 -3.08
C SER A 76 10.48 25.97 -4.48
N GLU A 77 10.92 24.89 -5.12
CA GLU A 77 10.53 24.43 -6.44
C GLU A 77 9.04 24.10 -6.49
N LEU A 78 8.45 23.74 -5.34
CA LEU A 78 7.02 23.46 -5.25
C LEU A 78 6.14 24.69 -5.46
N LYS A 79 6.70 25.90 -5.34
CA LYS A 79 5.99 27.16 -5.61
C LYS A 79 5.46 27.20 -7.05
N TRP A 80 6.22 26.65 -8.00
CA TRP A 80 5.84 26.64 -9.41
C TRP A 80 4.47 25.99 -9.62
N TYR A 81 4.17 24.90 -8.89
CA TYR A 81 2.87 24.22 -8.99
C TYR A 81 1.73 25.10 -8.48
N ASN A 82 1.94 25.84 -7.38
CA ASN A 82 0.95 26.79 -6.90
C ASN A 82 0.67 27.88 -7.94
N ASP A 83 1.71 28.40 -8.57
CA ASP A 83 1.58 29.43 -9.61
C ASP A 83 0.79 28.90 -10.83
N GLN A 84 1.03 27.65 -11.25
CA GLN A 84 0.26 27.02 -12.34
C GLN A 84 -1.20 26.79 -11.96
N ILE A 85 -1.46 26.28 -10.74
CA ILE A 85 -2.83 26.07 -10.25
C ILE A 85 -3.61 27.38 -10.23
N SER A 86 -3.00 28.46 -9.74
CA SER A 86 -3.61 29.79 -9.74
C SER A 86 -3.89 30.29 -11.15
N SER A 87 -2.96 30.09 -12.10
CA SER A 87 -3.18 30.49 -13.50
C SER A 87 -4.34 29.75 -14.16
N ILE A 88 -4.46 28.44 -13.93
CA ILE A 88 -5.57 27.64 -14.46
C ILE A 88 -6.89 28.05 -13.80
N ALA A 89 -6.89 28.28 -12.49
CA ALA A 89 -8.08 28.72 -11.76
C ALA A 89 -8.60 30.08 -12.27
N GLU A 90 -7.70 31.03 -12.53
CA GLU A 90 -8.04 32.35 -13.10
C GLU A 90 -8.64 32.22 -14.50
N LYS A 91 -8.05 31.40 -15.38
CA LYS A 91 -8.59 31.14 -16.72
C LYS A 91 -9.98 30.49 -16.67
N LEU A 92 -10.18 29.57 -15.74
CA LEU A 92 -11.46 28.90 -15.55
C LEU A 92 -12.54 29.86 -15.01
N GLU A 93 -12.19 30.78 -14.11
CA GLU A 93 -13.07 31.83 -13.61
C GLU A 93 -13.49 32.79 -14.74
N ASN A 94 -12.56 33.13 -15.63
CA ASN A 94 -12.80 33.94 -16.82
C ASN A 94 -13.52 33.20 -17.95
N LYS A 95 -13.82 31.90 -17.77
CA LYS A 95 -14.44 31.01 -18.79
C LYS A 95 -13.66 30.97 -20.10
N GLU A 96 -12.33 31.06 -20.01
CA GLU A 96 -11.47 30.83 -21.15
C GLU A 96 -11.48 29.34 -21.51
N ASP A 97 -11.45 29.04 -22.81
CA ASP A 97 -11.40 27.66 -23.27
C ASP A 97 -9.97 27.14 -23.11
N ILE A 98 -9.82 25.98 -22.48
CA ILE A 98 -8.53 25.34 -22.24
C ILE A 98 -8.50 24.05 -23.04
N GLU A 99 -7.75 24.05 -24.13
CA GLU A 99 -7.48 22.83 -24.89
C GLU A 99 -6.61 21.89 -24.06
N ILE A 100 -7.16 20.72 -23.71
CA ILE A 100 -6.44 19.67 -22.98
C ILE A 100 -5.83 18.72 -24.01
N PRO A 101 -4.49 18.53 -24.02
CA PRO A 101 -3.83 17.54 -24.85
C PRO A 101 -4.44 16.13 -24.70
N GLU A 102 -4.53 15.40 -25.80
CA GLU A 102 -5.09 14.04 -25.84
C GLU A 102 -4.30 13.11 -24.90
N GLU A 103 -2.98 13.24 -24.85
CA GLU A 103 -2.11 12.43 -24.00
C GLU A 103 -2.40 12.60 -22.51
N LEU A 104 -2.81 13.81 -22.09
CA LEU A 104 -3.20 14.07 -20.70
C LEU A 104 -4.57 13.47 -20.38
N THR A 105 -5.47 13.46 -21.36
CA THR A 105 -6.78 12.83 -21.24
C THR A 105 -6.61 11.32 -21.07
N ASP A 106 -5.76 10.70 -21.89
CA ASP A 106 -5.44 9.28 -21.83
C ASP A 106 -4.75 8.89 -20.52
N ALA A 107 -3.77 9.69 -20.08
CA ALA A 107 -3.08 9.45 -18.82
C ALA A 107 -4.02 9.58 -17.61
N PHE A 108 -4.93 10.55 -17.64
CA PHE A 108 -5.94 10.71 -16.59
C PHE A 108 -6.96 9.57 -16.58
N ALA A 109 -7.41 9.11 -17.74
CA ALA A 109 -8.28 7.95 -17.87
C ALA A 109 -7.60 6.70 -17.28
N LEU A 110 -6.35 6.45 -17.66
CA LEU A 110 -5.56 5.35 -17.11
C LEU A 110 -5.42 5.45 -15.60
N TYR A 111 -5.08 6.62 -15.05
CA TYR A 111 -5.00 6.83 -13.60
C TYR A 111 -6.32 6.49 -12.90
N LYS A 112 -7.45 6.96 -13.45
CA LYS A 112 -8.78 6.76 -12.86
C LYS A 112 -9.24 5.30 -12.92
N GLU A 113 -8.89 4.59 -13.99
CA GLU A 113 -9.29 3.21 -14.22
C GLU A 113 -8.33 2.19 -13.60
N THR A 114 -7.11 2.60 -13.24
CA THR A 114 -6.12 1.72 -12.62
C THR A 114 -6.55 1.37 -11.19
N PRO A 115 -6.88 0.10 -10.90
CA PRO A 115 -7.20 -0.33 -9.55
C PRO A 115 -5.95 -0.20 -8.68
N LEU A 116 -6.00 0.63 -7.64
CA LEU A 116 -4.88 0.81 -6.71
C LEU A 116 -4.91 -0.25 -5.61
N LEU A 117 -6.10 -0.78 -5.29
CA LEU A 117 -6.31 -1.83 -4.32
C LEU A 117 -6.91 -3.08 -4.98
N TYR A 118 -6.60 -4.26 -4.44
CA TYR A 118 -7.17 -5.54 -4.89
C TYR A 118 -8.71 -5.57 -4.84
N ASN A 119 -9.34 -4.76 -3.99
CA ASN A 119 -10.79 -4.69 -3.86
C ASN A 119 -11.45 -3.71 -4.86
N ASP A 120 -10.68 -2.87 -5.54
CA ASP A 120 -11.20 -1.87 -6.48
C ASP A 120 -11.71 -2.52 -7.78
N THR A 121 -11.28 -3.76 -8.09
CA THR A 121 -11.75 -4.53 -9.25
C THR A 121 -13.19 -5.06 -9.11
N HIS A 122 -13.86 -4.80 -7.98
CA HIS A 122 -15.19 -5.31 -7.66
C HIS A 122 -16.23 -4.22 -7.37
N MET A 123 -16.00 -2.96 -7.78
CA MET A 123 -17.11 -2.00 -7.86
C MET A 123 -18.00 -2.32 -9.09
N PRO A 124 -19.33 -2.38 -8.91
CA PRO A 124 -20.29 -2.62 -10.00
C PRO A 124 -20.39 -1.46 -11.00
#